data_AF-A0A7W1SBG5-F1
#
_entry.id   AF-A0A7W1SBG5-F1
#
_cell.length_a   1.000
_cell.length_b   1.000
_cell.length_c   1.000
_cell.angle_alpha   90.00
_cell.angle_beta   90.00
_cell.angle_gamma   90.00
#
_symmetry.space_group_name_H-M   'P 1'
#
loop_
_entity.id
_entity.type
_entity.pdbx_description
1 polymer ?
#
loop_
_entity_poly.entity_id
_entity_poly.type
_entity_poly.pdbx_seq_one_letter_code
_entity_poly.pdbx_strand_id
1 'polypeptide(L)'
;MLDVSINFSLPLPDDPNKWDGWSKYKSPNLYERLCLDPHENPSDAVIEEHCRELMRWWQKKLPLKNQPSNPMSQLLRPGLDESSRYLTQARVELLDPERRRRMDEELALQKQELAIAELHKFLTFAIADGVLTADAEKNLLRFGREHRLSDEQMSAYITAELHDSGARRAAPTRAVERFEQPLRAQPVRTAPRDPKDEFLRMLRLTRLDSDGMSDDARDALLHMAENLGVNRTDAEDLVNSYLEDADKTANSAVAPGAVSAHPARGETPKPVHASQQQQSVVAVPATERANFVNVLGAKMLLVPSGEFVMGSTAPDAGPAEKPLTRVTLSRFYMSKFPVTNAEYEQFDPTHARKRAPAAGDKHPVVYVSSLDAIKFCQWLSGRERKKYRLPTEAEWEYAARGTDGRKYPWGNYDRRGDVANFADKNTVFAWSDHEISDGYAESSPVGAFPMGASPFRMEDMAGNVWEWCLDFFETYRGAPKVNPRGATAGAKRVYRGGSWKSRFNSLRTSARGSNVPSYSCNDLGFRIVCECE
;
A
#
# COMPACT_ATOMS: atom_id res chain seq x y z
N MET A 1 6.37 16.42 11.80
CA MET A 1 7.32 16.34 12.92
C MET A 1 6.88 15.24 13.86
N LEU A 2 7.61 14.13 13.87
CA LEU A 2 7.76 13.27 15.04
C LEU A 2 9.27 13.12 15.19
N ASP A 3 9.87 14.00 16.00
CA ASP A 3 11.23 13.80 16.48
C ASP A 3 11.20 12.55 17.35
N VAL A 4 11.58 11.42 16.76
CA VAL A 4 11.89 10.22 17.54
C VAL A 4 13.28 10.48 18.12
N SER A 5 13.32 11.17 19.25
CA SER A 5 14.51 11.28 20.08
C SER A 5 15.07 9.88 20.30
N ILE A 6 16.24 9.60 19.72
CA ILE A 6 16.89 8.29 19.80
C ILE A 6 17.31 8.10 21.25
N ASN A 7 16.60 7.27 22.00
CA ASN A 7 16.90 7.10 23.41
C ASN A 7 18.11 6.16 23.57
N PHE A 8 19.31 6.74 23.69
CA PHE A 8 20.52 6.01 24.05
C PHE A 8 20.43 5.59 25.52
N SER A 9 19.77 4.46 25.77
CA SER A 9 19.57 3.93 27.12
C SER A 9 20.91 3.50 27.72
N LEU A 10 21.37 4.19 28.76
CA LEU A 10 22.53 3.81 29.55
C LEU A 10 22.08 3.11 30.85
N PRO A 11 22.50 1.86 31.12
CA PRO A 11 23.38 1.01 30.31
C PRO A 11 22.66 0.37 29.11
N LEU A 12 23.41 0.12 28.03
CA LEU A 12 22.88 -0.53 26.82
C LEU A 12 22.29 -1.92 27.11
N PRO A 13 21.09 -2.25 26.61
CA PRO A 13 20.46 -3.55 26.81
C PRO A 13 21.33 -4.72 26.35
N ASP A 14 21.32 -5.83 27.10
CA ASP A 14 22.08 -7.03 26.75
C ASP A 14 21.57 -7.73 25.47
N ASP A 15 20.30 -7.54 25.15
CA ASP A 15 19.65 -8.00 23.93
C ASP A 15 19.64 -6.86 22.89
N PRO A 16 20.31 -7.01 21.74
CA PRO A 16 20.36 -5.98 20.70
C PRO A 16 18.98 -5.61 20.15
N ASN A 17 18.00 -6.53 20.20
CA ASN A 17 16.65 -6.25 19.71
C ASN A 17 15.84 -5.34 20.64
N LYS A 18 16.32 -5.13 21.87
CA LYS A 18 15.74 -4.19 22.85
C LYS A 18 16.42 -2.82 22.79
N TRP A 19 17.37 -2.65 21.88
CA TRP A 19 18.09 -1.40 21.66
C TRP A 19 17.64 -0.79 20.32
N ASP A 20 16.88 0.31 20.38
CA ASP A 20 16.35 1.00 19.19
C ASP A 20 17.43 1.43 18.20
N GLY A 21 18.64 1.69 18.71
CA GLY A 21 19.82 2.05 17.93
C GLY A 21 20.49 0.89 17.17
N TRP A 22 20.13 -0.37 17.45
CA TRP A 22 20.77 -1.54 16.83
C TRP A 22 20.62 -1.56 15.31
N SER A 23 19.46 -1.11 14.80
CA SER A 23 19.20 -1.00 13.35
C SER A 23 20.11 0.03 12.67
N LYS A 24 20.48 1.10 13.40
CA LYS A 24 21.31 2.21 12.93
C LYS A 24 22.80 1.94 13.04
N TYR A 25 23.22 0.96 13.85
CA TYR A 25 24.63 0.52 13.94
C TYR A 25 25.24 0.10 12.59
N LYS A 26 24.40 -0.33 11.63
CA LYS A 26 24.83 -0.69 10.26
C LYS A 26 24.73 0.46 9.25
N SER A 27 24.32 1.65 9.67
CA SER A 27 24.18 2.81 8.79
C SER A 27 25.52 3.18 8.15
N PRO A 28 25.54 3.69 6.90
CA PRO A 28 26.74 4.31 6.35
C PRO A 28 27.12 5.60 7.10
N ASN A 29 26.18 6.26 7.77
CA ASN A 29 26.42 7.50 8.54
C ASN A 29 27.05 7.20 9.90
N LEU A 30 28.21 7.81 10.18
CA LEU A 30 28.97 7.58 11.40
C LEU A 30 28.26 8.09 12.67
N TYR A 31 27.49 9.19 12.57
CA TYR A 31 26.68 9.68 13.69
C TYR A 31 25.59 8.67 14.06
N GLU A 32 24.89 8.14 13.06
CA GLU A 32 23.85 7.12 13.28
C GLU A 32 24.41 5.82 13.85
N ARG A 33 25.65 5.43 13.48
CA ARG A 33 26.32 4.27 14.10
C ARG A 33 26.58 4.45 15.59
N LEU A 34 26.86 5.69 16.01
CA LEU A 34 27.00 6.06 17.41
C LEU A 34 25.64 6.34 18.06
N CYS A 35 24.52 6.18 17.33
CA CYS A 35 23.18 6.54 17.78
C CYS A 35 23.06 8.02 18.17
N LEU A 36 23.79 8.87 17.47
CA LEU A 36 23.74 10.31 17.58
C LEU A 36 22.98 10.90 16.39
N ASP A 37 22.26 11.98 16.63
CA ASP A 37 21.69 12.78 15.57
C ASP A 37 22.75 13.80 15.10
N PRO A 38 23.17 13.78 13.82
CA PRO A 38 24.05 14.82 13.28
C PRO A 38 23.47 16.24 13.40
N HIS A 39 22.14 16.39 13.48
CA HIS A 39 21.47 17.69 13.58
C HIS A 39 21.52 18.31 14.98
N GLU A 40 21.76 17.52 16.02
CA GLU A 40 21.93 18.01 17.39
C GLU A 40 23.34 18.56 17.66
N ASN A 41 24.24 18.44 16.67
CA ASN A 41 25.65 18.84 16.76
C ASN A 41 26.33 18.32 18.05
N PRO A 42 26.44 17.00 18.21
CA PRO A 42 26.88 16.38 19.47
C PRO A 42 28.30 16.82 19.85
N SER A 43 28.55 17.14 21.11
CA SER A 43 29.90 17.54 21.53
C SER A 43 30.89 16.36 21.46
N ASP A 44 32.18 16.66 21.38
CA ASP A 44 33.22 15.62 21.36
C ASP A 44 33.14 14.69 22.57
N ALA A 45 32.75 15.23 23.73
CA ALA A 45 32.51 14.46 24.95
C ALA A 45 31.38 13.42 24.78
N VAL A 46 30.29 13.80 24.11
CA VAL A 46 29.14 12.91 23.83
C VAL A 46 29.54 11.81 22.84
N ILE A 47 30.31 12.15 21.81
CA ILE A 47 30.83 11.18 20.84
C ILE A 47 31.77 10.17 21.53
N GLU A 48 32.66 10.65 22.40
CA GLU A 48 33.55 9.78 23.18
C GLU A 48 32.80 8.87 24.16
N GLU A 49 31.77 9.38 24.82
CA GLU A 49 30.93 8.61 25.74
C GLU A 49 30.19 7.49 25.00
N HIS A 50 29.57 7.80 23.86
CA HIS A 50 28.88 6.81 23.04
C HIS A 50 29.84 5.75 22.49
N CYS A 51 31.03 6.16 22.03
CA CYS A 51 32.08 5.23 21.62
C CYS A 51 32.49 4.29 22.77
N ARG A 52 32.67 4.83 23.98
CA ARG A 52 33.09 4.06 25.16
C ARG A 52 32.05 3.04 25.57
N GLU A 53 30.79 3.42 25.59
CA GLU A 53 29.68 2.55 26.00
C GLU A 53 29.43 1.43 24.98
N LEU A 54 29.51 1.75 23.67
CA LEU A 54 29.47 0.73 22.62
C LEU A 54 30.68 -0.22 22.71
N MET A 55 31.88 0.28 22.97
CA MET A 55 33.06 -0.57 23.18
C MET A 55 32.88 -1.51 24.38
N ARG A 56 32.39 -1.02 25.52
CA ARG A 56 32.09 -1.84 26.70
C ARG A 56 31.06 -2.91 26.40
N TRP A 57 30.01 -2.54 25.66
CA TRP A 57 28.97 -3.47 25.26
C TRP A 57 29.53 -4.59 24.36
N TRP A 58 30.32 -4.25 23.33
CA TRP A 58 30.97 -5.24 22.47
C TRP A 58 31.95 -6.14 23.22
N GLN A 59 32.71 -5.59 24.17
CA GLN A 59 33.62 -6.36 25.01
C GLN A 59 32.91 -7.45 25.81
N LYS A 60 31.70 -7.17 26.34
CA LYS A 60 30.88 -8.17 27.03
C LYS A 60 30.43 -9.32 26.10
N LYS A 61 30.34 -9.08 24.79
CA LYS A 61 29.87 -10.07 23.81
C LYS A 61 31.02 -10.84 23.14
N LEU A 62 32.28 -10.45 23.33
CA LEU A 62 33.46 -11.15 22.79
C LEU A 62 33.49 -12.66 23.08
N PRO A 63 33.13 -13.16 24.29
CA PRO A 63 33.12 -14.60 24.56
C PRO A 63 32.17 -15.41 23.66
N LEU A 64 31.13 -14.76 23.08
CA LEU A 64 30.19 -15.40 22.16
C LEU A 64 30.84 -15.77 20.82
N LYS A 65 31.98 -15.17 20.46
CA LYS A 65 32.72 -15.49 19.23
C LYS A 65 33.11 -16.97 19.13
N ASN A 66 33.35 -17.61 20.27
CA ASN A 66 33.75 -19.02 20.35
C ASN A 66 32.54 -19.97 20.55
N GLN A 67 31.31 -19.48 20.44
CA GLN A 67 30.07 -20.24 20.65
C GLN A 67 29.16 -20.19 19.41
N PRO A 68 29.52 -20.84 18.29
CA PRO A 68 28.80 -20.70 17.02
C PRO A 68 27.37 -21.28 17.02
N SER A 69 27.04 -22.14 18.00
CA SER A 69 25.71 -22.70 18.22
C SER A 69 24.78 -21.77 19.01
N ASN A 70 25.30 -20.68 19.60
CA ASN A 70 24.50 -19.72 20.35
C ASN A 70 23.76 -18.77 19.38
N PRO A 71 22.42 -18.64 19.46
CA PRO A 71 21.65 -17.71 18.62
C PRO A 71 22.14 -16.26 18.68
N MET A 72 22.61 -15.82 19.84
CA MET A 72 23.17 -14.47 20.03
C MET A 72 24.53 -14.31 19.33
N SER A 73 25.35 -15.37 19.31
CA SER A 73 26.60 -15.39 18.54
C SER A 73 26.31 -15.27 17.04
N GLN A 74 25.31 -15.98 16.53
CA GLN A 74 24.92 -15.91 15.11
C GLN A 74 24.41 -14.52 14.71
N LEU A 75 23.64 -13.86 15.56
CA LEU A 75 23.14 -12.49 15.35
C LEU A 75 24.29 -11.47 15.33
N LEU A 76 25.25 -11.61 16.24
CA LEU A 76 26.35 -10.65 16.43
C LEU A 76 27.58 -10.96 15.56
N ARG A 77 27.63 -12.12 14.90
CA ARG A 77 28.80 -12.62 14.16
C ARG A 77 29.42 -11.59 13.19
N PRO A 78 28.64 -10.87 12.35
CA PRO A 78 29.22 -9.86 11.47
C PRO A 78 29.83 -8.67 12.24
N GLY A 79 29.23 -8.28 13.36
CA GLY A 79 29.70 -7.15 14.17
C GLY A 79 30.81 -7.51 15.16
N LEU A 80 30.96 -8.78 15.55
CA LEU A 80 32.03 -9.21 16.46
C LEU A 80 33.43 -9.02 15.87
N ASP A 81 33.56 -9.08 14.55
CA ASP A 81 34.82 -8.85 13.84
C ASP A 81 34.97 -7.41 13.34
N GLU A 82 33.87 -6.73 13.04
CA GLU A 82 33.89 -5.39 12.43
C GLU A 82 33.73 -4.23 13.44
N SER A 83 33.25 -4.50 14.65
CA SER A 83 32.89 -3.47 15.63
C SER A 83 34.07 -2.62 16.09
N SER A 84 35.23 -3.26 16.31
CA SER A 84 36.47 -2.56 16.64
C SER A 84 36.85 -1.58 15.53
N ARG A 85 36.80 -2.04 14.27
CA ARG A 85 37.09 -1.20 13.09
C ARG A 85 36.12 -0.03 12.98
N TYR A 86 34.82 -0.26 13.14
CA TYR A 86 33.81 0.80 13.02
C TYR A 86 33.88 1.84 14.12
N LEU A 87 34.14 1.42 15.36
CA LEU A 87 34.29 2.33 16.49
C LEU A 87 35.60 3.13 16.38
N THR A 88 36.68 2.53 15.90
CA THR A 88 37.91 3.27 15.57
C THR A 88 37.69 4.26 14.43
N GLN A 89 36.98 3.86 13.37
CA GLN A 89 36.66 4.76 12.26
C GLN A 89 35.80 5.95 12.70
N ALA A 90 34.71 5.71 13.44
CA ALA A 90 33.85 6.76 13.96
C ALA A 90 34.64 7.72 14.87
N ARG A 91 35.51 7.18 15.73
CA ARG A 91 36.37 8.00 16.60
C ARG A 91 37.34 8.88 15.81
N VAL A 92 37.99 8.34 14.77
CA VAL A 92 38.97 9.08 13.97
C VAL A 92 38.31 10.15 13.10
N GLU A 93 37.16 9.86 12.51
CA GLU A 93 36.50 10.80 11.58
C GLU A 93 35.64 11.84 12.31
N LEU A 94 35.07 11.54 13.49
CA LEU A 94 34.17 12.47 14.21
C LEU A 94 34.87 13.30 15.30
N LEU A 95 35.99 12.85 15.88
CA LEU A 95 36.74 13.65 16.87
C LEU A 95 37.80 14.56 16.24
N ASP A 96 38.05 14.42 14.94
CA ASP A 96 38.90 15.35 14.19
C ASP A 96 38.03 16.51 13.66
N PRO A 97 38.27 17.77 14.10
CA PRO A 97 37.41 18.90 13.75
C PRO A 97 37.31 19.17 12.25
N GLU A 98 38.38 18.92 11.48
CA GLU A 98 38.41 19.20 10.04
C GLU A 98 37.68 18.12 9.24
N ARG A 99 37.78 16.85 9.66
CA ARG A 99 37.04 15.73 9.05
C ARG A 99 35.57 15.81 9.39
N ARG A 100 35.24 16.11 10.65
CA ARG A 100 33.88 16.31 11.11
C ARG A 100 33.18 17.42 10.32
N ARG A 101 33.83 18.58 10.17
CA ARG A 101 33.28 19.68 9.37
C ARG A 101 32.98 19.28 7.93
N ARG A 102 33.90 18.57 7.25
CA ARG A 102 33.69 18.10 5.87
C ARG A 102 32.50 17.13 5.76
N MET A 103 32.35 16.26 6.75
CA MET A 103 31.24 15.29 6.81
C MET A 103 29.90 15.99 7.06
N ASP A 104 29.88 16.97 7.96
CA ASP A 104 28.70 17.79 8.24
C ASP A 104 28.29 18.61 7.02
N GLU A 105 29.26 19.16 6.28
CA GLU A 105 29.06 19.86 5.00
C GLU A 105 28.48 18.92 3.94
N GLU A 106 29.02 17.72 3.78
CA GLU A 106 28.52 16.72 2.82
C GLU A 106 27.08 16.30 3.15
N LEU A 107 26.79 16.05 4.43
CA LEU A 107 25.45 15.68 4.88
C LEU A 107 24.45 16.83 4.71
N ALA A 108 24.88 18.07 4.93
CA ALA A 108 24.07 19.26 4.68
C ALA A 108 23.75 19.43 3.18
N LEU A 109 24.74 19.20 2.31
CA LEU A 109 24.55 19.23 0.85
C LEU A 109 23.55 18.18 0.38
N GLN A 110 23.69 16.92 0.82
CA GLN A 110 22.75 15.86 0.47
C GLN A 110 21.31 16.18 0.91
N LYS A 111 21.15 16.77 2.11
CA LYS A 111 19.83 17.21 2.60
C LYS A 111 19.26 18.35 1.76
N GLN A 112 20.10 19.30 1.35
CA GLN A 112 19.70 20.39 0.47
C GLN A 112 19.26 19.89 -0.90
N GLU A 113 19.99 18.93 -1.50
CA GLU A 113 19.61 18.30 -2.76
C GLU A 113 18.27 17.56 -2.66
N LEU A 114 18.04 16.82 -1.58
CA LEU A 114 16.77 16.14 -1.32
C LEU A 114 15.61 17.14 -1.18
N ALA A 115 15.82 18.25 -0.45
CA ALA A 115 14.81 19.30 -0.30
C ALA A 115 14.47 19.97 -1.65
N ILE A 116 15.47 20.21 -2.50
CA ILE A 116 15.28 20.75 -3.85
C ILE A 116 14.50 19.75 -4.73
N ALA A 117 14.84 18.46 -4.66
CA ALA A 117 14.14 17.43 -5.42
C ALA A 117 12.67 17.27 -4.99
N GLU A 118 12.38 17.45 -3.69
CA GLU A 118 11.00 17.50 -3.20
C GLU A 118 10.27 18.77 -3.63
N LEU A 119 10.92 19.93 -3.54
CA LEU A 119 10.38 21.20 -4.03
C LEU A 119 9.95 21.11 -5.49
N HIS A 120 10.81 20.56 -6.35
CA HIS A 120 10.51 20.40 -7.78
C HIS A 120 9.24 19.57 -8.02
N LYS A 121 9.02 18.51 -7.23
CA LYS A 121 7.78 17.71 -7.29
C LYS A 121 6.55 18.52 -6.90
N PHE A 122 6.64 19.29 -5.81
CA PHE A 122 5.53 20.14 -5.35
C PHE A 122 5.22 21.26 -6.35
N LEU A 123 6.26 21.85 -6.94
CA LEU A 123 6.13 22.93 -7.90
C LEU A 123 5.52 22.45 -9.22
N THR A 124 5.97 21.30 -9.74
CA THR A 124 5.38 20.63 -10.92
C THR A 124 3.88 20.37 -10.72
N PHE A 125 3.49 19.94 -9.51
CA PHE A 125 2.09 19.72 -9.17
C PHE A 125 1.30 21.03 -9.08
N ALA A 126 1.87 22.07 -8.44
CA ALA A 126 1.22 23.36 -8.24
C ALA A 126 0.96 24.13 -9.55
N ILE A 127 1.74 23.88 -10.60
CA ILE A 127 1.62 24.55 -11.90
C ILE A 127 0.98 23.66 -12.98
N ALA A 128 0.47 22.48 -12.63
CA ALA A 128 -0.12 21.53 -13.58
C ALA A 128 -1.27 22.13 -14.42
N ASP A 129 -2.02 23.07 -13.84
CA ASP A 129 -3.12 23.79 -14.51
C ASP A 129 -2.64 25.04 -15.29
N GLY A 130 -1.32 25.26 -15.39
CA GLY A 130 -0.70 26.39 -16.09
C GLY A 130 -0.76 27.74 -15.35
N VAL A 131 -1.32 27.77 -14.12
CA VAL A 131 -1.42 28.97 -13.28
C VAL A 131 -1.00 28.68 -11.85
N LEU A 132 -0.04 29.43 -11.32
CA LEU A 132 0.33 29.40 -9.92
C LEU A 132 -0.58 30.33 -9.10
N THR A 133 -1.37 29.76 -8.20
CA THR A 133 -2.25 30.53 -7.30
C THR A 133 -1.47 31.13 -6.12
N ALA A 134 -1.96 32.24 -5.55
CA ALA A 134 -1.33 32.89 -4.41
C ALA A 134 -1.23 31.98 -3.16
N ASP A 135 -2.22 31.11 -2.96
CA ASP A 135 -2.22 30.13 -1.87
C ASP A 135 -1.20 29.00 -2.11
N ALA A 136 -1.05 28.54 -3.35
CA ALA A 136 -0.02 27.56 -3.71
C ALA A 136 1.40 28.13 -3.55
N GLU A 137 1.63 29.38 -3.97
CA GLU A 137 2.91 30.06 -3.77
C GLU A 137 3.24 30.25 -2.28
N LYS A 138 2.26 30.59 -1.45
CA LYS A 138 2.42 30.68 0.01
C LYS A 138 2.78 29.33 0.65
N ASN A 139 2.19 28.24 0.18
CA ASN A 139 2.50 26.89 0.65
C ASN A 139 3.91 26.44 0.25
N LEU A 140 4.35 26.77 -0.98
CA LEU A 140 5.71 26.52 -1.45
C LEU A 140 6.73 27.28 -0.61
N LEU A 141 6.50 28.57 -0.32
CA LEU A 141 7.38 29.36 0.55
C LEU A 141 7.45 28.79 1.98
N ARG A 142 6.32 28.31 2.51
CA ARG A 142 6.29 27.63 3.81
C ARG A 142 7.14 26.35 3.79
N PHE A 143 7.03 25.54 2.74
CA PHE A 143 7.84 24.34 2.56
C PHE A 143 9.34 24.68 2.52
N GLY A 144 9.72 25.73 1.79
CA GLY A 144 11.09 26.22 1.74
C GLY A 144 11.66 26.55 3.12
N ARG A 145 10.90 27.28 3.95
CA ARG A 145 11.31 27.62 5.32
C ARG A 145 11.46 26.40 6.22
N GLU A 146 10.56 25.42 6.11
CA GLU A 146 10.64 24.17 6.88
C GLU A 146 11.87 23.33 6.51
N HIS A 147 12.37 23.46 5.27
CA HIS A 147 13.57 22.77 4.77
C HIS A 147 14.84 23.63 4.75
N ARG A 148 14.86 24.76 5.45
CA ARG A 148 15.99 25.72 5.54
C ARG A 148 16.44 26.33 4.21
N LEU A 149 15.57 26.40 3.22
CA LEU A 149 15.78 27.19 1.99
C LEU A 149 15.36 28.63 2.25
N SER A 150 16.13 29.60 1.74
CA SER A 150 15.78 31.01 1.90
C SER A 150 14.59 31.39 1.00
N ASP A 151 13.79 32.36 1.42
CA ASP A 151 12.67 32.87 0.62
C ASP A 151 13.14 33.38 -0.76
N GLU A 152 14.37 33.91 -0.84
CA GLU A 152 15.01 34.33 -2.10
C GLU A 152 15.35 33.16 -3.02
N GLN A 153 15.94 32.08 -2.47
CA GLN A 153 16.21 30.85 -3.23
C GLN A 153 14.92 30.23 -3.74
N MET A 154 13.89 30.18 -2.89
CA MET A 154 12.57 29.67 -3.25
C MET A 154 11.93 30.48 -4.37
N SER A 155 11.98 31.80 -4.30
CA SER A 155 11.45 32.69 -5.34
C SER A 155 12.19 32.53 -6.67
N ALA A 156 13.51 32.33 -6.62
CA ALA A 156 14.33 32.06 -7.81
C ALA A 156 13.95 30.72 -8.46
N TYR A 157 13.80 29.64 -7.69
CA TYR A 157 13.36 28.33 -8.19
C TYR A 157 11.95 28.39 -8.80
N ILE A 158 11.01 29.04 -8.13
CA ILE A 158 9.63 29.23 -8.64
C ILE A 158 9.66 29.99 -9.96
N THR A 159 10.46 31.04 -10.06
CA THR A 159 10.53 31.87 -11.27
C THR A 159 11.18 31.12 -12.44
N ALA A 160 12.23 30.34 -12.20
CA ALA A 160 12.87 29.50 -13.22
C ALA A 160 11.90 28.43 -13.75
N GLU A 161 11.17 27.75 -12.87
CA GLU A 161 10.23 26.71 -13.29
C GLU A 161 9.00 27.29 -14.02
N LEU A 162 8.51 28.46 -13.62
CA LEU A 162 7.43 29.15 -14.34
C LEU A 162 7.88 29.56 -15.76
N HIS A 163 9.14 29.94 -15.93
CA HIS A 163 9.73 30.23 -17.24
C HIS A 163 9.82 28.96 -18.10
N ASP A 164 10.32 27.85 -17.55
CA ASP A 164 10.55 26.61 -18.29
C ASP A 164 9.25 25.87 -18.63
N SER A 165 8.25 25.94 -17.75
CA SER A 165 6.91 25.36 -17.95
C SER A 165 5.95 26.24 -18.76
N GLY A 166 6.26 27.54 -18.92
CA GLY A 166 5.37 28.52 -19.56
C GLY A 166 4.14 28.91 -18.71
N ALA A 167 4.07 28.48 -17.45
CA ALA A 167 2.99 28.79 -16.52
C ALA A 167 3.05 30.24 -16.01
N ARG A 168 1.91 30.79 -15.57
CA ARG A 168 1.80 32.21 -15.17
C ARG A 168 1.37 32.34 -13.71
N ARG A 169 1.86 33.37 -13.00
CA ARG A 169 1.30 33.75 -11.69
C ARG A 169 -0.09 34.34 -11.85
N ALA A 170 -1.02 33.99 -10.98
CA ALA A 170 -2.35 34.60 -10.96
C ALA A 170 -2.24 36.12 -10.67
N ALA A 171 -2.97 36.94 -11.44
CA ALA A 171 -2.99 38.39 -11.24
C ALA A 171 -3.65 38.75 -9.90
N PRO A 172 -3.14 39.74 -9.15
CA PRO A 172 -3.76 40.16 -7.89
C PRO A 172 -5.13 40.78 -8.15
N THR A 173 -6.18 40.20 -7.56
CA THR A 173 -7.55 40.72 -7.66
C THR A 173 -7.64 42.08 -6.97
N ARG A 174 -7.81 43.16 -7.75
CA ARG A 174 -8.09 44.51 -7.22
C ARG A 174 -9.43 44.50 -6.49
N ALA A 175 -9.45 44.97 -5.24
CA ALA A 175 -10.66 45.27 -4.51
C ALA A 175 -11.45 46.35 -5.27
N VAL A 176 -12.67 46.02 -5.73
CA VAL A 176 -13.54 46.97 -6.42
C VAL A 176 -14.47 47.61 -5.38
N GLU A 177 -14.32 48.93 -5.25
CA GLU A 177 -15.18 49.83 -4.50
C GLU A 177 -16.62 49.76 -4.99
N ARG A 178 -17.57 49.66 -4.05
CA ARG A 178 -19.01 49.60 -4.30
C ARG A 178 -19.52 50.96 -4.78
N PHE A 179 -20.08 51.01 -5.98
CA PHE A 179 -20.99 52.07 -6.42
C PHE A 179 -22.43 51.57 -6.44
N GLU A 180 -23.30 52.27 -5.73
CA GLU A 180 -24.75 52.08 -5.72
C GLU A 180 -25.38 52.68 -6.99
N GLN A 181 -26.23 51.91 -7.68
CA GLN A 181 -27.46 52.40 -8.34
C GLN A 181 -28.37 51.23 -8.78
N PRO A 182 -29.71 51.43 -8.85
CA PRO A 182 -30.70 50.35 -8.70
C PRO A 182 -31.40 49.94 -10.01
N LEU A 183 -31.84 48.66 -10.08
CA LEU A 183 -33.04 48.11 -10.76
C LEU A 183 -32.77 46.75 -11.45
N ARG A 184 -33.19 45.65 -10.79
CA ARG A 184 -34.30 44.76 -11.20
C ARG A 184 -34.20 43.42 -10.48
N ALA A 185 -35.35 43.01 -9.93
CA ALA A 185 -35.52 41.82 -9.12
C ALA A 185 -35.16 40.53 -9.89
N GLN A 186 -34.22 39.77 -9.32
CA GLN A 186 -34.14 38.31 -9.42
C GLN A 186 -33.70 37.75 -8.06
N PRO A 187 -34.15 36.54 -7.69
CA PRO A 187 -34.32 36.16 -6.29
C PRO A 187 -32.98 36.06 -5.56
N VAL A 188 -33.03 36.63 -4.37
CA VAL A 188 -31.99 36.71 -3.34
C VAL A 188 -31.31 35.36 -3.13
N ARG A 189 -29.98 35.34 -3.34
CA ARG A 189 -29.09 34.39 -2.65
C ARG A 189 -29.28 34.62 -1.16
N THR A 190 -29.83 33.63 -0.47
CA THR A 190 -30.13 33.66 0.96
C THR A 190 -28.90 34.06 1.76
N ALA A 191 -29.15 34.92 2.76
CA ALA A 191 -28.25 35.44 3.78
C ALA A 191 -27.48 34.32 4.54
N PRO A 192 -26.52 34.63 5.43
CA PRO A 192 -25.80 33.60 6.17
C PRO A 192 -26.83 32.75 6.92
N ARG A 193 -26.87 31.45 6.60
CA ARG A 193 -27.86 30.55 7.17
C ARG A 193 -27.66 30.49 8.68
N ASP A 194 -28.75 30.59 9.41
CA ASP A 194 -28.78 30.34 10.85
C ASP A 194 -28.08 28.99 11.10
N PRO A 195 -27.11 28.93 12.03
CA PRO A 195 -26.45 27.69 12.43
C PRO A 195 -27.40 26.50 12.63
N LYS A 196 -28.60 26.74 13.17
CA LYS A 196 -29.62 25.70 13.39
C LYS A 196 -30.21 25.19 12.06
N ASP A 197 -30.41 26.06 11.08
CA ASP A 197 -30.93 25.70 9.77
C ASP A 197 -29.92 24.91 8.94
N GLU A 198 -28.62 25.25 9.01
CA GLU A 198 -27.59 24.47 8.34
C GLU A 198 -27.40 23.11 9.01
N PHE A 199 -27.52 23.04 10.34
CA PHE A 199 -27.50 21.77 11.07
C PHE A 199 -28.70 20.86 10.70
N LEU A 200 -29.92 21.39 10.67
CA LEU A 200 -31.10 20.66 10.19
C LEU A 200 -30.96 20.18 8.74
N ARG A 201 -30.32 20.98 7.89
CA ARG A 201 -30.02 20.57 6.51
C ARG A 201 -29.01 19.42 6.48
N MET A 202 -27.98 19.47 7.31
CA MET A 202 -27.01 18.37 7.45
C MET A 202 -27.65 17.10 7.99
N LEU A 203 -28.56 17.20 8.97
CA LEU A 203 -29.35 16.07 9.46
C LEU A 203 -30.20 15.44 8.35
N ARG A 204 -30.89 16.24 7.54
CA ARG A 204 -31.68 15.73 6.40
C ARG A 204 -30.84 15.04 5.32
N LEU A 205 -29.54 15.34 5.23
CA LEU A 205 -28.64 14.68 4.29
C LEU A 205 -28.20 13.30 4.77
N THR A 206 -28.26 13.00 6.07
CA THR A 206 -27.91 11.68 6.61
C THR A 206 -28.97 10.63 6.31
N ARG A 207 -30.23 11.05 6.16
CA ARG A 207 -31.41 10.17 5.93
C ARG A 207 -31.57 9.06 6.98
N LEU A 208 -31.07 9.30 8.20
CA LEU A 208 -31.24 8.37 9.32
C LEU A 208 -32.68 8.45 9.84
N ASP A 209 -33.26 7.31 10.17
CA ASP A 209 -34.51 7.11 10.92
C ASP A 209 -34.19 6.67 12.36
N SER A 210 -35.21 6.47 13.20
CA SER A 210 -34.97 6.07 14.60
C SER A 210 -34.16 4.78 14.74
N ASP A 211 -34.38 3.83 13.82
CA ASP A 211 -33.77 2.50 13.85
C ASP A 211 -32.32 2.52 13.34
N GLY A 212 -31.97 3.49 12.49
CA GLY A 212 -30.62 3.71 11.98
C GLY A 212 -29.73 4.62 12.84
N MET A 213 -30.29 5.31 13.84
CA MET A 213 -29.53 6.24 14.69
C MET A 213 -28.84 5.53 15.86
N SER A 214 -27.56 5.18 15.71
CA SER A 214 -26.73 4.68 16.81
C SER A 214 -26.28 5.81 17.76
N ASP A 215 -25.94 5.47 19.00
CA ASP A 215 -25.47 6.45 19.99
C ASP A 215 -24.19 7.17 19.54
N ASP A 216 -23.28 6.45 18.86
CA ASP A 216 -22.06 7.03 18.29
C ASP A 216 -22.36 7.99 17.11
N ALA A 217 -23.36 7.68 16.29
CA ALA A 217 -23.78 8.55 15.19
C ALA A 217 -24.47 9.81 15.73
N ARG A 218 -25.26 9.67 16.80
CA ARG A 218 -25.88 10.77 17.51
C ARG A 218 -24.84 11.70 18.10
N ASP A 219 -23.80 11.18 18.77
CA ASP A 219 -22.75 12.01 19.38
C ASP A 219 -21.88 12.73 18.32
N ALA A 220 -21.58 12.06 17.20
CA ALA A 220 -20.89 12.69 16.08
C ALA A 220 -21.69 13.86 15.48
N LEU A 221 -23.01 13.74 15.37
CA LEU A 221 -23.88 14.82 14.89
C LEU A 221 -23.97 15.98 15.88
N LEU A 222 -24.00 15.70 17.18
CA LEU A 222 -23.95 16.74 18.21
C LEU A 222 -22.63 17.51 18.18
N HIS A 223 -21.50 16.84 17.99
CA HIS A 223 -20.21 17.50 17.79
C HIS A 223 -20.15 18.33 16.51
N MET A 224 -20.82 17.90 15.43
CA MET A 224 -20.95 18.72 14.22
C MET A 224 -21.79 19.98 14.47
N ALA A 225 -22.85 19.88 15.28
CA ALA A 225 -23.69 21.02 15.67
C ALA A 225 -22.91 22.05 16.50
N GLU A 226 -22.09 21.58 17.46
CA GLU A 226 -21.22 22.43 18.28
C GLU A 226 -20.22 23.21 17.42
N ASN A 227 -19.64 22.56 16.40
CA ASN A 227 -18.73 23.22 15.45
C ASN A 227 -19.43 24.28 14.57
N LEU A 228 -20.74 24.17 14.38
CA LEU A 228 -21.56 25.19 13.71
C LEU A 228 -22.01 26.31 14.67
N GLY A 229 -21.77 26.16 15.98
CA GLY A 229 -22.18 27.12 17.00
C GLY A 229 -23.59 26.87 17.56
N VAL A 230 -24.18 25.69 17.33
CA VAL A 230 -25.43 25.26 17.96
C VAL A 230 -25.07 24.59 19.28
N ASN A 231 -25.72 24.99 20.38
CA ASN A 231 -25.48 24.37 21.68
C ASN A 231 -26.00 22.92 21.70
N ARG A 232 -25.43 22.09 22.57
CA ARG A 232 -25.69 20.64 22.58
C ARG A 232 -27.15 20.31 22.85
N THR A 233 -27.81 21.01 23.77
CA THR A 233 -29.21 20.76 24.14
C THR A 233 -30.16 21.11 22.99
N ASP A 234 -29.96 22.25 22.31
CA ASP A 234 -30.74 22.62 21.13
C ASP A 234 -30.49 21.65 19.96
N ALA A 235 -29.26 21.15 19.81
CA ALA A 235 -28.92 20.15 18.80
C ALA A 235 -29.60 18.80 19.08
N GLU A 236 -29.70 18.38 20.34
CA GLU A 236 -30.44 17.19 20.77
C GLU A 236 -31.93 17.30 20.43
N ASP A 237 -32.56 18.43 20.72
CA ASP A 237 -33.98 18.68 20.38
C ASP A 237 -34.23 18.65 18.86
N LEU A 238 -33.31 19.22 18.06
CA LEU A 238 -33.40 19.20 16.61
C LEU A 238 -33.22 17.80 16.01
N VAL A 239 -32.34 16.99 16.59
CA VAL A 239 -32.15 15.59 16.20
C VAL A 239 -33.42 14.78 16.53
N ASN A 240 -33.98 14.94 17.72
CA ASN A 240 -35.19 14.23 18.14
C ASN A 240 -36.38 14.60 17.25
N SER A 241 -36.60 15.89 16.99
CA SER A 241 -37.65 16.35 16.08
C SER A 241 -37.49 15.80 14.66
N TYR A 242 -36.25 15.72 14.15
CA TYR A 242 -35.98 15.16 12.83
C TYR A 242 -36.28 13.66 12.76
N LEU A 243 -35.89 12.88 13.77
CA LEU A 243 -36.15 11.43 13.81
C LEU A 243 -37.66 11.13 13.93
N GLU A 244 -38.38 11.87 14.78
CA GLU A 244 -39.84 11.73 14.89
C GLU A 244 -40.57 12.02 13.57
N ASP A 245 -40.10 13.02 12.80
CA ASP A 245 -40.66 13.34 11.49
C ASP A 245 -40.29 12.27 10.45
N ALA A 246 -39.07 11.73 10.49
CA ALA A 246 -38.63 10.65 9.61
C ALA A 246 -39.49 9.38 9.79
N ASP A 247 -39.79 9.00 11.04
CA ASP A 247 -40.59 7.81 11.34
C ASP A 247 -42.07 7.98 10.97
N LYS A 248 -42.63 9.18 11.13
CA LYS A 248 -44.00 9.50 10.64
C LYS A 248 -44.09 9.39 9.13
N THR A 249 -43.03 9.79 8.42
CA THR A 249 -42.98 9.73 6.96
C THR A 249 -42.88 8.27 6.48
N ALA A 250 -42.09 7.44 7.19
CA ALA A 250 -41.96 6.00 6.93
C ALA A 250 -43.26 5.21 7.22
N ASN A 251 -43.98 5.53 8.30
CA ASN A 251 -45.23 4.85 8.66
C ASN A 251 -46.45 5.26 7.82
N SER A 252 -46.40 6.38 7.10
CA SER A 252 -47.48 6.79 6.18
C SER A 252 -47.50 6.00 4.85
N ALA A 253 -46.44 5.24 4.55
CA ALA A 253 -46.24 4.55 3.29
C ALA A 253 -46.72 3.08 3.27
N VAL A 254 -47.21 2.52 4.38
CA VAL A 254 -47.63 1.10 4.44
C VAL A 254 -48.97 0.93 5.17
N ALA A 255 -49.98 0.51 4.42
CA ALA A 255 -51.21 -0.14 4.93
C ALA A 255 -51.54 -1.37 4.04
N PRO A 256 -52.21 -2.41 4.58
CA PRO A 256 -51.69 -3.78 4.49
C PRO A 256 -52.54 -4.77 3.66
N GLY A 257 -51.90 -5.84 3.19
CA GLY A 257 -52.53 -7.01 2.56
C GLY A 257 -52.00 -8.33 3.15
N ALA A 258 -52.92 -9.16 3.64
CA ALA A 258 -52.75 -10.24 4.61
C ALA A 258 -52.34 -11.63 4.06
N VAL A 259 -51.41 -12.28 4.79
CA VAL A 259 -51.43 -13.63 5.42
C VAL A 259 -51.82 -14.89 4.60
N SER A 260 -50.95 -15.93 4.61
CA SER A 260 -51.18 -17.32 5.14
C SER A 260 -50.02 -18.27 4.72
N ALA A 261 -49.13 -18.70 5.62
CA ALA A 261 -49.17 -19.86 6.54
C ALA A 261 -48.52 -21.17 6.00
N HIS A 262 -47.43 -21.58 6.68
CA HIS A 262 -46.77 -22.90 6.71
C HIS A 262 -47.69 -24.00 7.35
N PRO A 263 -47.36 -25.32 7.48
CA PRO A 263 -46.01 -25.94 7.55
C PRO A 263 -45.78 -27.42 7.08
N ALA A 264 -44.49 -27.78 7.03
CA ALA A 264 -43.76 -28.96 7.55
C ALA A 264 -43.93 -30.44 7.08
N ARG A 265 -42.76 -30.98 6.67
CA ARG A 265 -42.01 -32.22 7.08
C ARG A 265 -42.58 -33.64 6.87
N GLY A 266 -41.75 -34.45 6.19
CA GLY A 266 -41.20 -35.71 6.75
C GLY A 266 -41.46 -37.01 5.97
N GLU A 267 -40.39 -37.69 5.53
CA GLU A 267 -40.06 -39.12 5.78
C GLU A 267 -39.23 -39.79 4.66
N THR A 268 -38.37 -40.73 5.09
CA THR A 268 -37.44 -41.62 4.35
C THR A 268 -37.92 -43.10 4.47
N PRO A 269 -37.20 -44.17 4.05
CA PRO A 269 -36.86 -44.58 2.67
C PRO A 269 -37.02 -46.12 2.36
N LYS A 270 -36.74 -46.51 1.09
CA LYS A 270 -36.18 -47.80 0.53
C LYS A 270 -37.10 -49.06 0.37
N PRO A 271 -36.72 -50.13 -0.41
CA PRO A 271 -35.62 -50.32 -1.40
C PRO A 271 -35.95 -51.17 -2.70
N VAL A 272 -34.89 -51.51 -3.49
CA VAL A 272 -34.68 -52.71 -4.38
C VAL A 272 -34.99 -52.52 -5.89
N HIS A 273 -34.21 -52.87 -6.94
CA HIS A 273 -32.93 -53.57 -7.24
C HIS A 273 -32.36 -53.00 -8.58
N ALA A 274 -31.06 -52.68 -8.70
CA ALA A 274 -29.93 -53.50 -9.18
C ALA A 274 -29.80 -53.68 -10.72
N SER A 275 -28.68 -53.16 -11.27
CA SER A 275 -27.83 -53.85 -12.26
C SER A 275 -26.48 -53.12 -12.36
N GLN A 276 -25.40 -53.88 -12.22
CA GLN A 276 -24.01 -53.46 -12.07
C GLN A 276 -23.29 -53.32 -13.42
N GLN A 277 -22.35 -52.37 -13.52
CA GLN A 277 -21.09 -52.58 -14.24
C GLN A 277 -19.93 -51.98 -13.43
N GLN A 278 -18.91 -52.82 -13.21
CA GLN A 278 -17.70 -52.57 -12.46
C GLN A 278 -16.77 -51.60 -13.19
N GLN A 279 -16.29 -50.57 -12.48
CA GLN A 279 -14.95 -50.02 -12.71
C GLN A 279 -14.23 -49.78 -11.38
N SER A 280 -12.94 -50.04 -11.45
CA SER A 280 -11.93 -50.22 -10.41
C SER A 280 -11.84 -49.12 -9.36
N VAL A 281 -11.64 -49.57 -8.12
CA VAL A 281 -11.42 -48.76 -6.92
C VAL A 281 -10.07 -48.04 -7.00
N VAL A 282 -10.09 -46.72 -7.09
CA VAL A 282 -9.03 -45.86 -6.56
C VAL A 282 -9.65 -45.09 -5.41
N ALA A 283 -9.04 -45.24 -4.23
CA ALA A 283 -9.48 -44.65 -2.99
C ALA A 283 -9.66 -43.12 -3.14
N VAL A 284 -10.89 -42.66 -2.90
CA VAL A 284 -11.18 -41.24 -2.67
C VAL A 284 -10.91 -40.96 -1.18
N PRO A 285 -10.15 -39.91 -0.84
CA PRO A 285 -10.39 -39.26 0.43
C PRO A 285 -10.64 -37.75 0.30
N ALA A 286 -11.69 -37.34 1.02
CA ALA A 286 -11.92 -36.03 1.61
C ALA A 286 -12.14 -34.83 0.67
N THR A 287 -13.42 -34.61 0.34
CA THR A 287 -14.07 -33.30 0.12
C THR A 287 -13.12 -32.16 -0.27
N GLU A 288 -12.76 -32.10 -1.56
CA GLU A 288 -12.20 -30.88 -2.14
C GLU A 288 -13.22 -29.76 -1.95
N ARG A 289 -12.92 -28.80 -1.07
CA ARG A 289 -13.72 -27.59 -0.97
C ARG A 289 -13.66 -26.88 -2.32
N ALA A 290 -14.83 -26.62 -2.91
CA ALA A 290 -14.94 -25.97 -4.20
C ALA A 290 -14.50 -24.50 -4.16
N ASN A 291 -14.17 -23.95 -5.34
CA ASN A 291 -14.03 -22.50 -5.54
C ASN A 291 -15.26 -21.76 -4.96
N PHE A 292 -15.06 -20.57 -4.41
CA PHE A 292 -16.15 -19.79 -3.80
C PHE A 292 -16.13 -18.33 -4.26
N VAL A 293 -17.22 -17.62 -3.98
CA VAL A 293 -17.32 -16.17 -4.18
C VAL A 293 -17.40 -15.52 -2.80
N ASN A 294 -16.53 -14.56 -2.53
CA ASN A 294 -16.50 -13.89 -1.23
C ASN A 294 -17.58 -12.81 -1.11
N VAL A 295 -17.65 -12.15 0.06
CA VAL A 295 -18.64 -11.07 0.33
C VAL A 295 -18.52 -9.84 -0.57
N LEU A 296 -17.41 -9.69 -1.30
CA LEU A 296 -17.19 -8.59 -2.25
C LEU A 296 -17.62 -8.96 -3.68
N GLY A 297 -17.98 -10.23 -3.93
CA GLY A 297 -18.20 -10.75 -5.28
C GLY A 297 -16.94 -11.29 -5.96
N ALA A 298 -15.79 -11.29 -5.28
CA ALA A 298 -14.54 -11.79 -5.82
C ALA A 298 -14.54 -13.32 -5.91
N LYS A 299 -14.17 -13.86 -7.07
CA LYS A 299 -14.02 -15.31 -7.29
C LYS A 299 -12.71 -15.79 -6.69
N MET A 300 -12.80 -16.67 -5.70
CA MET A 300 -11.67 -17.28 -5.00
C MET A 300 -11.48 -18.71 -5.51
N LEU A 301 -10.35 -18.98 -6.18
CA LEU A 301 -10.05 -20.30 -6.73
C LEU A 301 -9.08 -21.06 -5.84
N LEU A 302 -9.32 -22.36 -5.67
CA LEU A 302 -8.45 -23.25 -4.90
C LEU A 302 -7.17 -23.52 -5.69
N VAL A 303 -6.03 -23.21 -5.07
CA VAL A 303 -4.71 -23.63 -5.52
C VAL A 303 -4.31 -24.87 -4.70
N PRO A 304 -4.09 -26.03 -5.33
CA PRO A 304 -3.81 -27.27 -4.60
C PRO A 304 -2.43 -27.25 -3.97
N SER A 305 -2.25 -28.01 -2.88
CA SER A 305 -0.93 -28.23 -2.31
C SER A 305 -0.01 -28.87 -3.34
N GLY A 306 1.25 -28.46 -3.36
CA GLY A 306 2.20 -29.01 -4.31
C GLY A 306 3.62 -28.51 -4.07
N GLU A 307 4.52 -29.03 -4.88
CA GLU A 307 5.91 -28.64 -4.90
C GLU A 307 6.24 -28.05 -6.27
N PHE A 308 6.97 -26.95 -6.29
CA PHE A 308 7.45 -26.32 -7.52
C PHE A 308 8.84 -25.74 -7.34
N VAL A 309 9.46 -25.36 -8.46
CA VAL A 309 10.75 -24.68 -8.48
C VAL A 309 10.51 -23.19 -8.70
N MET A 310 10.84 -22.39 -7.69
CA MET A 310 10.78 -20.93 -7.69
C MET A 310 12.06 -20.33 -8.28
N GLY A 311 11.93 -19.24 -9.04
CA GLY A 311 13.05 -18.56 -9.71
C GLY A 311 13.31 -19.07 -11.13
N SER A 312 14.35 -18.55 -11.79
CA SER A 312 14.66 -18.91 -13.17
C SER A 312 16.16 -18.85 -13.47
N THR A 313 16.64 -19.78 -14.29
CA THR A 313 17.99 -19.78 -14.89
C THR A 313 17.99 -19.37 -16.36
N ALA A 314 16.85 -18.94 -16.90
CA ALA A 314 16.76 -18.48 -18.27
C ALA A 314 17.78 -17.34 -18.54
N PRO A 315 18.30 -17.20 -19.76
CA PRO A 315 19.28 -16.16 -20.09
C PRO A 315 18.78 -14.74 -19.80
N ASP A 316 17.47 -14.52 -19.95
CA ASP A 316 16.83 -13.24 -19.65
C ASP A 316 16.53 -13.04 -18.15
N ALA A 317 16.74 -14.05 -17.29
CA ALA A 317 16.46 -13.99 -15.85
C ALA A 317 17.44 -13.08 -15.12
N GLY A 318 16.89 -12.07 -14.45
CA GLY A 318 17.64 -11.10 -13.65
C GLY A 318 18.32 -11.76 -12.44
N PRO A 319 19.34 -11.13 -11.85
CA PRO A 319 20.07 -11.69 -10.72
C PRO A 319 19.19 -12.02 -9.50
N ALA A 320 18.14 -11.23 -9.27
CA ALA A 320 17.19 -11.43 -8.17
C ALA A 320 16.28 -12.66 -8.35
N GLU A 321 16.20 -13.23 -9.56
CA GLU A 321 15.40 -14.42 -9.88
C GLU A 321 16.15 -15.73 -9.60
N LYS A 322 17.41 -15.63 -9.13
CA LYS A 322 18.34 -16.73 -8.91
C LYS A 322 18.77 -16.80 -7.44
N PRO A 323 19.22 -17.98 -6.96
CA PRO A 323 19.16 -19.30 -7.61
C PRO A 323 17.75 -19.91 -7.59
N LEU A 324 17.58 -21.01 -8.35
CA LEU A 324 16.40 -21.86 -8.26
C LEU A 324 16.21 -22.38 -6.84
N THR A 325 14.98 -22.33 -6.34
CA THR A 325 14.64 -22.74 -4.98
C THR A 325 13.45 -23.69 -5.02
N ARG A 326 13.59 -24.87 -4.41
CA ARG A 326 12.49 -25.84 -4.27
C ARG A 326 11.53 -25.37 -3.18
N VAL A 327 10.24 -25.27 -3.49
CA VAL A 327 9.24 -24.79 -2.54
C VAL A 327 8.05 -25.73 -2.50
N THR A 328 7.67 -26.14 -1.29
CA THR A 328 6.43 -26.88 -1.02
C THR A 328 5.40 -25.95 -0.41
N LEU A 329 4.20 -25.90 -0.98
CA LEU A 329 3.09 -25.09 -0.51
C LEU A 329 1.90 -25.96 -0.11
N SER A 330 1.27 -25.62 1.00
CA SER A 330 -0.07 -26.10 1.35
C SER A 330 -1.10 -25.48 0.42
N ARG A 331 -2.29 -26.09 0.31
CA ARG A 331 -3.40 -25.50 -0.45
C ARG A 331 -3.86 -24.17 0.16
N PHE A 332 -4.29 -23.26 -0.70
CA PHE A 332 -4.85 -21.95 -0.33
C PHE A 332 -5.84 -21.51 -1.41
N TYR A 333 -6.67 -20.51 -1.11
CA TYR A 333 -7.47 -19.85 -2.14
C TYR A 333 -6.82 -18.55 -2.56
N MET A 334 -6.86 -18.22 -3.84
CA MET A 334 -6.42 -16.91 -4.35
C MET A 334 -7.50 -16.30 -5.22
N SER A 335 -7.63 -14.97 -5.19
CA SER A 335 -8.57 -14.28 -6.05
C SER A 335 -8.16 -14.47 -7.52
N LYS A 336 -9.15 -14.83 -8.36
CA LYS A 336 -8.97 -15.06 -9.79
C LYS A 336 -8.29 -13.88 -10.49
N PHE A 337 -8.66 -12.68 -10.05
CA PHE A 337 -8.22 -11.39 -10.57
C PHE A 337 -7.54 -10.57 -9.46
N PRO A 338 -6.77 -9.52 -9.82
CA PRO A 338 -6.44 -8.44 -8.90
C PRO A 338 -7.70 -7.83 -8.30
N VAL A 339 -7.57 -7.23 -7.11
CA VAL A 339 -8.68 -6.50 -6.48
C VAL A 339 -9.05 -5.32 -7.38
N THR A 340 -10.34 -5.18 -7.66
CA THR A 340 -10.88 -4.13 -8.52
C THR A 340 -11.19 -2.85 -7.76
N ASN A 341 -11.35 -1.74 -8.48
CA ASN A 341 -11.76 -0.46 -7.88
C ASN A 341 -13.07 -0.61 -7.09
N ALA A 342 -14.09 -1.27 -7.65
CA ALA A 342 -15.37 -1.46 -6.96
C ALA A 342 -15.27 -2.35 -5.71
N GLU A 343 -14.39 -3.36 -5.70
CA GLU A 343 -14.14 -4.18 -4.51
C GLU A 343 -13.41 -3.38 -3.43
N TYR A 344 -12.39 -2.60 -3.82
CA TYR A 344 -11.61 -1.77 -2.89
C TYR A 344 -12.44 -0.63 -2.29
N GLU A 345 -13.35 -0.05 -3.05
CA GLU A 345 -14.21 1.05 -2.59
C GLU A 345 -15.28 0.63 -1.58
N GLN A 346 -15.55 -0.68 -1.45
CA GLN A 346 -16.33 -1.16 -0.31
C GLN A 346 -15.57 -1.04 1.01
N PHE A 347 -14.24 -1.01 0.96
CA PHE A 347 -13.36 -0.78 2.12
C PHE A 347 -13.07 0.72 2.30
N ASP A 348 -12.70 1.42 1.23
CA ASP A 348 -12.43 2.85 1.23
C ASP A 348 -13.18 3.56 0.08
N PRO A 349 -14.41 4.05 0.32
CA PRO A 349 -15.20 4.73 -0.69
C PRO A 349 -14.53 6.00 -1.25
N THR A 350 -13.59 6.60 -0.50
CA THR A 350 -12.89 7.81 -0.95
C THR A 350 -11.89 7.52 -2.07
N HIS A 351 -11.52 6.26 -2.25
CA HIS A 351 -10.61 5.81 -3.30
C HIS A 351 -11.16 6.06 -4.72
N ALA A 352 -12.47 6.20 -4.89
CA ALA A 352 -13.08 6.58 -6.17
C ALA A 352 -12.47 7.86 -6.78
N ARG A 353 -11.99 8.79 -5.93
CA ARG A 353 -11.33 10.04 -6.37
C ARG A 353 -9.88 9.85 -6.85
N LYS A 354 -9.28 8.70 -6.56
CA LYS A 354 -7.88 8.34 -6.90
C LYS A 354 -7.78 7.44 -8.14
N ARG A 355 -8.92 7.02 -8.71
CA ARG A 355 -8.93 6.23 -9.94
C ARG A 355 -8.17 6.96 -11.05
N ALA A 356 -7.48 6.19 -11.90
CA ALA A 356 -7.00 6.75 -13.16
C ALA A 356 -8.19 7.20 -14.02
N PRO A 357 -8.07 8.25 -14.84
CA PRO A 357 -9.21 8.82 -15.58
C PRO A 357 -9.97 7.82 -16.46
N ALA A 358 -9.30 6.82 -17.02
CA ALA A 358 -9.91 5.77 -17.84
C ALA A 358 -10.35 4.52 -17.05
N ALA A 359 -10.05 4.45 -15.74
CA ALA A 359 -10.28 3.27 -14.93
C ALA A 359 -11.72 3.22 -14.38
N GLY A 360 -12.51 2.29 -14.90
CA GLY A 360 -13.84 1.95 -14.38
C GLY A 360 -13.82 0.97 -13.19
N ASP A 361 -15.00 0.56 -12.76
CA ASP A 361 -15.22 -0.33 -11.61
C ASP A 361 -14.48 -1.66 -11.66
N LYS A 362 -14.36 -2.24 -12.87
CA LYS A 362 -13.72 -3.53 -13.12
C LYS A 362 -12.21 -3.43 -13.36
N HIS A 363 -11.62 -2.24 -13.34
CA HIS A 363 -10.17 -2.11 -13.46
C HIS A 363 -9.51 -2.48 -12.12
N PRO A 364 -8.28 -3.01 -12.16
CA PRO A 364 -7.53 -3.26 -10.94
C PRO A 364 -7.29 -1.96 -10.16
N VAL A 365 -7.40 -2.05 -8.84
CA VAL A 365 -7.09 -0.93 -7.96
C VAL A 365 -5.58 -0.64 -7.99
N VAL A 366 -5.22 0.64 -8.12
CA VAL A 366 -3.85 1.15 -8.14
C VAL A 366 -3.74 2.35 -7.20
N TYR A 367 -2.56 2.96 -7.04
CA TYR A 367 -2.32 3.98 -6.01
C TYR A 367 -2.61 3.49 -4.58
N VAL A 368 -2.35 2.21 -4.35
CA VAL A 368 -2.47 1.55 -3.04
C VAL A 368 -1.11 1.07 -2.60
N SER A 369 -0.74 1.39 -1.36
CA SER A 369 0.51 0.89 -0.78
C SER A 369 0.35 -0.54 -0.28
N SER A 370 1.46 -1.23 -0.04
CA SER A 370 1.40 -2.57 0.58
C SER A 370 0.73 -2.53 1.96
N LEU A 371 0.87 -1.41 2.68
CA LEU A 371 0.25 -1.21 3.99
C LEU A 371 -1.27 -1.07 3.85
N ASP A 372 -1.75 -0.36 2.83
CA ASP A 372 -3.19 -0.22 2.56
C ASP A 372 -3.81 -1.55 2.11
N ALA A 373 -3.11 -2.31 1.27
CA ALA A 373 -3.53 -3.65 0.87
C ALA A 373 -3.61 -4.62 2.06
N ILE A 374 -2.69 -4.53 3.03
CA ILE A 374 -2.75 -5.30 4.27
C ILE A 374 -3.98 -4.89 5.12
N LYS A 375 -4.26 -3.59 5.25
CA LYS A 375 -5.46 -3.12 5.96
C LYS A 375 -6.74 -3.61 5.30
N PHE A 376 -6.82 -3.57 3.97
CA PHE A 376 -7.93 -4.13 3.20
C PHE A 376 -8.14 -5.62 3.53
N CYS A 377 -7.06 -6.41 3.54
CA CYS A 377 -7.13 -7.83 3.89
C CYS A 377 -7.61 -8.05 5.34
N GLN A 378 -7.16 -7.23 6.28
CA GLN A 378 -7.59 -7.30 7.69
C GLN A 378 -9.07 -6.97 7.85
N TRP A 379 -9.54 -5.91 7.18
CA TRP A 379 -10.95 -5.53 7.14
C TRP A 379 -11.81 -6.65 6.56
N LEU A 380 -11.42 -7.21 5.41
CA LEU A 380 -12.14 -8.31 4.78
C LEU A 380 -12.16 -9.55 5.68
N SER A 381 -11.06 -9.79 6.41
CA SER A 381 -10.98 -10.89 7.36
C SER A 381 -11.99 -10.76 8.50
N GLY A 382 -12.15 -9.55 9.05
CA GLY A 382 -13.16 -9.27 10.07
C GLY A 382 -14.59 -9.41 9.52
N ARG A 383 -14.81 -8.93 8.30
CA ARG A 383 -16.13 -8.93 7.65
C ARG A 383 -16.64 -10.33 7.33
N GLU A 384 -15.79 -11.24 6.86
CA GLU A 384 -16.19 -12.61 6.48
C GLU A 384 -15.84 -13.67 7.54
N ARG A 385 -15.11 -13.31 8.60
CA ARG A 385 -14.56 -14.25 9.60
C ARG A 385 -13.70 -15.36 8.98
N LYS A 386 -13.00 -15.03 7.90
CA LYS A 386 -11.98 -15.88 7.24
C LYS A 386 -10.65 -15.15 7.23
N LYS A 387 -9.54 -15.88 7.14
CA LYS A 387 -8.21 -15.25 7.17
C LYS A 387 -7.75 -14.85 5.76
N TYR A 388 -7.95 -13.58 5.43
CA TYR A 388 -7.46 -12.95 4.21
C TYR A 388 -6.12 -12.24 4.42
N ARG A 389 -5.29 -12.25 3.38
CA ARG A 389 -3.97 -11.61 3.36
C ARG A 389 -3.48 -11.42 1.93
N LEU A 390 -2.39 -10.66 1.78
CA LEU A 390 -1.60 -10.71 0.56
C LEU A 390 -1.04 -12.13 0.33
N PRO A 391 -0.87 -12.56 -0.93
CA PRO A 391 -0.15 -13.79 -1.24
C PRO A 391 1.28 -13.68 -0.74
N THR A 392 1.85 -14.79 -0.29
CA THR A 392 3.30 -14.85 -0.25
C THR A 392 3.83 -14.81 -1.67
N GLU A 393 5.06 -14.36 -1.82
CA GLU A 393 5.67 -14.33 -3.13
C GLU A 393 5.77 -15.72 -3.76
N ALA A 394 6.03 -16.75 -2.95
CA ALA A 394 6.06 -18.13 -3.42
C ALA A 394 4.67 -18.61 -3.86
N GLU A 395 3.62 -18.25 -3.11
CA GLU A 395 2.23 -18.55 -3.50
C GLU A 395 1.86 -17.85 -4.81
N TRP A 396 2.26 -16.60 -4.98
CA TRP A 396 2.04 -15.84 -6.20
C TRP A 396 2.73 -16.53 -7.40
N GLU A 397 4.01 -16.87 -7.28
CA GLU A 397 4.74 -17.51 -8.38
C GLU A 397 4.19 -18.90 -8.68
N TYR A 398 3.85 -19.68 -7.66
CA TYR A 398 3.22 -20.98 -7.86
C TYR A 398 1.87 -20.84 -8.57
N ALA A 399 1.04 -19.88 -8.15
CA ALA A 399 -0.26 -19.64 -8.77
C ALA A 399 -0.12 -19.21 -10.25
N ALA A 400 0.92 -18.46 -10.59
CA ALA A 400 1.21 -18.02 -11.95
C ALA A 400 1.80 -19.16 -12.80
N ARG A 401 2.69 -19.97 -12.21
CA ARG A 401 3.57 -20.88 -12.92
C ARG A 401 3.09 -22.33 -12.94
N GLY A 402 2.42 -22.79 -11.91
CA GLY A 402 2.22 -24.23 -11.68
C GLY A 402 3.53 -24.97 -11.44
N THR A 403 3.59 -26.23 -11.86
CA THR A 403 4.69 -27.17 -11.56
C THR A 403 5.56 -27.51 -12.76
N ASP A 404 5.19 -27.05 -13.96
CA ASP A 404 5.85 -27.42 -15.23
C ASP A 404 6.95 -26.45 -15.66
N GLY A 405 7.29 -25.48 -14.82
CA GLY A 405 8.41 -24.57 -15.04
C GLY A 405 8.18 -23.49 -16.10
N ARG A 406 6.94 -23.28 -16.56
CA ARG A 406 6.60 -22.29 -17.59
C ARG A 406 7.12 -20.87 -17.30
N LYS A 407 7.47 -20.16 -18.37
CA LYS A 407 8.01 -18.80 -18.36
C LYS A 407 6.92 -17.75 -18.12
N TYR A 408 5.75 -17.92 -18.75
CA TYR A 408 4.57 -17.06 -18.58
C TYR A 408 3.39 -17.90 -18.07
N PRO A 409 2.34 -17.28 -17.51
CA PRO A 409 1.18 -18.02 -17.01
C PRO A 409 0.52 -18.94 -18.05
N TRP A 410 0.43 -18.47 -19.30
CA TRP A 410 -0.12 -19.22 -20.44
C TRP A 410 0.85 -20.24 -21.07
N GLY A 411 2.11 -20.30 -20.62
CA GLY A 411 3.12 -21.23 -21.15
C GLY A 411 4.42 -20.56 -21.62
N ASN A 412 5.14 -21.24 -22.53
CA ASN A 412 6.45 -20.83 -23.03
C ASN A 412 6.37 -20.21 -24.44
N TYR A 413 5.30 -19.44 -24.69
CA TYR A 413 5.07 -18.78 -25.97
C TYR A 413 5.25 -17.27 -25.80
N ASP A 414 6.10 -16.68 -26.64
CA ASP A 414 6.34 -15.25 -26.66
C ASP A 414 5.27 -14.49 -27.46
N ARG A 415 5.20 -13.16 -27.23
CA ARG A 415 4.56 -12.13 -28.05
C ARG A 415 3.11 -12.41 -28.47
N ARG A 416 2.19 -12.13 -27.56
CA ARG A 416 0.74 -12.24 -27.82
C ARG A 416 0.00 -11.06 -27.19
N GLY A 417 -0.59 -10.19 -28.01
CA GLY A 417 -1.43 -9.09 -27.54
C GLY A 417 -2.79 -9.56 -27.00
N ASP A 418 -3.16 -10.82 -27.26
CA ASP A 418 -4.42 -11.44 -26.85
C ASP A 418 -4.36 -12.15 -25.49
N VAL A 419 -3.19 -12.18 -24.83
CA VAL A 419 -2.99 -12.93 -23.57
C VAL A 419 -2.59 -12.05 -22.38
N ALA A 420 -2.20 -10.79 -22.59
CA ALA A 420 -1.81 -9.89 -21.50
C ALA A 420 -1.88 -8.43 -21.95
N ASN A 421 -2.08 -7.55 -20.98
CA ASN A 421 -1.94 -6.10 -21.14
C ASN A 421 -0.53 -5.65 -20.73
N PHE A 422 0.21 -5.01 -21.64
CA PHE A 422 1.60 -4.57 -21.42
C PHE A 422 1.95 -3.37 -22.32
N ALA A 423 3.18 -2.85 -22.21
CA ALA A 423 3.59 -1.71 -23.03
C ALA A 423 3.67 -2.09 -24.52
N ASP A 424 2.66 -1.70 -25.28
CA ASP A 424 2.43 -2.04 -26.68
C ASP A 424 2.15 -0.77 -27.52
N LYS A 425 1.66 -0.93 -28.76
CA LYS A 425 1.37 0.21 -29.65
C LYS A 425 0.39 1.26 -29.08
N ASN A 426 -0.44 0.90 -28.10
CA ASN A 426 -1.43 1.78 -27.50
C ASN A 426 -0.81 2.66 -26.40
N THR A 427 0.41 2.35 -25.98
CA THR A 427 1.17 3.09 -24.96
C THR A 427 2.25 3.97 -25.58
N VAL A 428 2.66 5.03 -24.88
CA VAL A 428 3.61 6.05 -25.37
C VAL A 428 5.04 5.85 -24.88
N PHE A 429 5.36 4.69 -24.29
CA PHE A 429 6.69 4.45 -23.73
C PHE A 429 7.71 4.14 -24.83
N ALA A 430 8.95 4.58 -24.65
CA ALA A 430 10.03 4.34 -25.63
C ALA A 430 10.38 2.85 -25.83
N TRP A 431 9.91 1.98 -24.94
CA TRP A 431 10.12 0.52 -25.00
C TRP A 431 8.87 -0.26 -25.38
N SER A 432 7.83 0.41 -25.84
CA SER A 432 6.58 -0.23 -26.23
C SER A 432 6.77 -1.09 -27.47
N ASP A 433 6.12 -2.23 -27.52
CA ASP A 433 6.10 -3.08 -28.72
C ASP A 433 5.04 -2.56 -29.69
N HIS A 434 5.45 -1.76 -30.67
CA HIS A 434 4.55 -1.15 -31.65
C HIS A 434 4.01 -2.14 -32.71
N GLU A 435 4.47 -3.40 -32.71
CA GLU A 435 3.96 -4.45 -33.59
C GLU A 435 2.72 -5.16 -33.00
N ILE A 436 2.47 -5.00 -31.70
CA ILE A 436 1.42 -5.70 -30.96
C ILE A 436 0.37 -4.71 -30.46
N SER A 437 -0.86 -5.20 -30.34
CA SER A 437 -1.98 -4.48 -29.76
C SER A 437 -2.76 -5.37 -28.80
N ASP A 438 -2.95 -4.91 -27.58
CA ASP A 438 -3.84 -5.47 -26.57
C ASP A 438 -5.17 -4.69 -26.47
N GLY A 439 -5.24 -3.50 -27.10
CA GLY A 439 -6.42 -2.65 -27.16
C GLY A 439 -6.56 -1.64 -26.02
N TYR A 440 -5.59 -1.56 -25.09
CA TYR A 440 -5.66 -0.70 -23.91
C TYR A 440 -4.44 0.23 -23.81
N ALA A 441 -4.69 1.53 -23.62
CA ALA A 441 -3.63 2.51 -23.40
C ALA A 441 -3.14 2.59 -21.94
N GLU A 442 -3.92 1.99 -21.01
CA GLU A 442 -3.65 1.91 -19.58
C GLU A 442 -4.01 0.50 -19.07
N SER A 443 -4.32 0.33 -17.78
CA SER A 443 -4.85 -0.92 -17.26
C SER A 443 -6.13 -1.34 -18.00
N SER A 444 -6.38 -2.64 -18.05
CA SER A 444 -7.58 -3.21 -18.65
C SER A 444 -8.56 -3.65 -17.56
N PRO A 445 -9.87 -3.72 -17.86
CA PRO A 445 -10.81 -4.41 -16.98
C PRO A 445 -10.32 -5.84 -16.72
N VAL A 446 -10.48 -6.32 -15.48
CA VAL A 446 -10.11 -7.69 -15.14
C VAL A 446 -10.91 -8.69 -15.99
N GLY A 447 -10.23 -9.74 -16.42
CA GLY A 447 -10.83 -10.77 -17.28
C GLY A 447 -10.95 -10.42 -18.77
N ALA A 448 -10.24 -9.37 -19.22
CA ALA A 448 -10.08 -9.07 -20.63
C ALA A 448 -9.22 -10.11 -21.37
N PHE A 449 -8.33 -10.81 -20.66
CA PHE A 449 -7.34 -11.75 -21.24
C PHE A 449 -7.50 -13.18 -20.71
N PRO A 450 -8.62 -13.87 -20.98
CA PRO A 450 -8.84 -15.23 -20.48
C PRO A 450 -7.86 -16.26 -21.05
N MET A 451 -7.29 -16.01 -22.24
CA MET A 451 -6.25 -16.85 -22.84
C MET A 451 -4.89 -16.70 -22.14
N GLY A 452 -4.72 -15.65 -21.33
CA GLY A 452 -3.56 -15.41 -20.47
C GLY A 452 -3.58 -16.16 -19.14
N ALA A 453 -4.62 -16.95 -18.88
CA ALA A 453 -4.79 -17.59 -17.59
C ALA A 453 -3.65 -18.58 -17.26
N SER A 454 -3.30 -18.61 -15.97
CA SER A 454 -2.38 -19.58 -15.40
C SER A 454 -2.95 -21.01 -15.44
N PRO A 455 -2.15 -22.07 -15.17
CA PRO A 455 -2.69 -23.44 -15.13
C PRO A 455 -3.74 -23.65 -14.02
N PHE A 456 -3.77 -22.77 -13.02
CA PHE A 456 -4.80 -22.74 -11.98
C PHE A 456 -5.96 -21.78 -12.30
N ARG A 457 -6.07 -21.33 -13.55
CA ARG A 457 -7.10 -20.43 -14.08
C ARG A 457 -7.11 -19.03 -13.45
N MET A 458 -5.99 -18.59 -12.88
CA MET A 458 -5.80 -17.22 -12.43
C MET A 458 -5.50 -16.35 -13.64
N GLU A 459 -6.22 -15.25 -13.78
CA GLU A 459 -6.06 -14.31 -14.89
C GLU A 459 -5.28 -13.08 -14.41
N ASP A 460 -4.76 -12.32 -15.38
CA ASP A 460 -3.96 -11.11 -15.13
C ASP A 460 -2.75 -11.36 -14.20
N MET A 461 -2.23 -12.59 -14.15
CA MET A 461 -0.97 -12.93 -13.43
C MET A 461 0.27 -12.38 -14.14
N ALA A 462 0.10 -11.87 -15.37
CA ALA A 462 1.14 -11.29 -16.19
C ALA A 462 0.57 -10.05 -16.89
N GLY A 463 1.13 -8.88 -16.60
CA GLY A 463 0.67 -7.60 -17.14
C GLY A 463 -0.45 -6.97 -16.31
N ASN A 464 -1.16 -6.03 -16.92
CA ASN A 464 -2.18 -5.19 -16.27
C ASN A 464 -1.60 -4.36 -15.12
N VAL A 465 -1.42 -4.91 -13.91
CA VAL A 465 -0.76 -4.22 -12.79
C VAL A 465 0.25 -5.11 -12.09
N TRP A 466 1.33 -4.49 -11.59
CA TRP A 466 2.18 -5.15 -10.61
C TRP A 466 1.36 -5.44 -9.35
N GLU A 467 1.73 -6.48 -8.62
CA GLU A 467 0.96 -6.90 -7.45
C GLU A 467 1.82 -7.07 -6.21
N TRP A 468 1.45 -6.36 -5.14
CA TRP A 468 2.09 -6.50 -3.84
C TRP A 468 1.98 -7.93 -3.30
N CYS A 469 3.11 -8.44 -2.81
CA CYS A 469 3.21 -9.67 -2.05
C CYS A 469 3.46 -9.37 -0.56
N LEU A 470 3.20 -10.36 0.28
CA LEU A 470 3.41 -10.29 1.72
C LEU A 470 4.91 -10.18 2.06
N ASP A 471 5.79 -10.79 1.28
CA ASP A 471 7.20 -10.95 1.62
C ASP A 471 7.97 -9.62 1.58
N PHE A 472 8.90 -9.45 2.53
CA PHE A 472 9.99 -8.50 2.36
C PHE A 472 11.00 -9.04 1.33
N PHE A 473 11.53 -8.15 0.50
CA PHE A 473 12.45 -8.51 -0.56
C PHE A 473 13.76 -9.05 0.00
N GLU A 474 14.08 -10.29 -0.38
CA GLU A 474 15.34 -10.95 -0.09
C GLU A 474 15.87 -11.69 -1.33
N THR A 475 17.20 -11.82 -1.40
CA THR A 475 17.86 -12.68 -2.37
C THR A 475 17.52 -14.14 -2.06
N TYR A 476 17.23 -14.93 -3.09
CA TYR A 476 17.04 -16.37 -2.91
C TYR A 476 18.31 -17.02 -2.38
N ARG A 477 18.14 -18.02 -1.51
CA ARG A 477 19.26 -18.78 -0.91
C ARG A 477 19.41 -20.20 -1.48
N GLY A 478 18.48 -20.64 -2.33
CA GLY A 478 18.49 -21.97 -2.96
C GLY A 478 18.12 -23.15 -2.06
N ALA A 479 18.07 -22.96 -0.74
CA ALA A 479 17.64 -23.99 0.20
C ALA A 479 16.13 -24.28 0.06
N PRO A 480 15.69 -25.56 0.10
CA PRO A 480 14.27 -25.90 0.07
C PRO A 480 13.47 -25.19 1.16
N LYS A 481 12.26 -24.73 0.82
CA LYS A 481 11.36 -24.04 1.76
C LYS A 481 9.98 -24.69 1.77
N VAL A 482 9.33 -24.70 2.94
CA VAL A 482 7.94 -25.14 3.10
C VAL A 482 7.10 -23.96 3.59
N ASN A 483 6.03 -23.62 2.87
CA ASN A 483 5.16 -22.46 3.16
C ASN A 483 5.92 -21.17 3.51
N PRO A 484 6.91 -20.74 2.69
CA PRO A 484 7.70 -19.57 3.03
C PRO A 484 6.84 -18.30 3.11
N ARG A 485 7.11 -17.50 4.14
CA ARG A 485 6.44 -16.21 4.42
C ARG A 485 7.40 -15.02 4.28
N GLY A 486 8.57 -15.25 3.69
CA GLY A 486 9.64 -14.27 3.57
C GLY A 486 10.31 -13.95 4.90
N ALA A 487 11.16 -12.93 4.91
CA ALA A 487 11.76 -12.40 6.13
C ALA A 487 10.70 -11.73 7.02
N THR A 488 10.92 -11.75 8.34
CA THR A 488 10.04 -11.08 9.31
C THR A 488 10.12 -9.55 9.26
N ALA A 489 11.22 -9.01 8.75
CA ALA A 489 11.45 -7.59 8.58
C ALA A 489 12.27 -7.30 7.31
N GLY A 490 12.12 -6.10 6.76
CA GLY A 490 12.91 -5.64 5.61
C GLY A 490 12.54 -4.21 5.19
N ALA A 491 13.38 -3.63 4.34
CA ALA A 491 13.18 -2.25 3.88
C ALA A 491 12.17 -2.12 2.73
N LYS A 492 12.00 -3.18 1.92
CA LYS A 492 11.16 -3.18 0.72
C LYS A 492 10.29 -4.44 0.68
N ARG A 493 9.05 -4.29 0.22
CA ARG A 493 8.14 -5.41 -0.08
C ARG A 493 8.30 -5.84 -1.52
N VAL A 494 8.04 -7.11 -1.79
CA VAL A 494 8.06 -7.66 -3.14
C VAL A 494 6.77 -7.30 -3.88
N TYR A 495 6.87 -7.06 -5.19
CA TYR A 495 5.73 -7.14 -6.10
C TYR A 495 6.07 -7.94 -7.36
N ARG A 496 5.05 -8.51 -8.01
CA ARG A 496 5.17 -9.50 -9.09
C ARG A 496 4.21 -9.22 -10.27
N GLY A 497 4.48 -9.84 -11.43
CA GLY A 497 3.53 -9.89 -12.56
C GLY A 497 3.80 -8.98 -13.77
N GLY A 498 4.53 -7.89 -13.60
CA GLY A 498 4.54 -6.85 -14.62
C GLY A 498 3.26 -6.02 -14.62
N SER A 499 3.20 -5.00 -15.46
CA SER A 499 2.08 -4.07 -15.59
C SER A 499 1.85 -3.67 -17.05
N TRP A 500 0.80 -2.89 -17.31
CA TRP A 500 0.53 -2.24 -18.60
C TRP A 500 1.68 -1.33 -19.07
N LYS A 501 2.59 -0.92 -18.17
CA LYS A 501 3.81 -0.17 -18.52
C LYS A 501 5.03 -1.03 -18.81
N SER A 502 4.93 -2.32 -18.53
CA SER A 502 6.07 -3.21 -18.51
C SER A 502 6.41 -3.72 -19.90
N ARG A 503 7.69 -3.96 -20.16
CA ARG A 503 8.15 -4.71 -21.34
C ARG A 503 7.62 -6.14 -21.26
N PHE A 504 7.44 -6.79 -22.39
CA PHE A 504 7.03 -8.21 -22.46
C PHE A 504 7.93 -9.13 -21.61
N ASN A 505 9.24 -8.87 -21.57
CA ASN A 505 10.18 -9.65 -20.73
C ASN A 505 9.94 -9.48 -19.23
N SER A 506 9.28 -8.42 -18.77
CA SER A 506 8.97 -8.26 -17.35
C SER A 506 7.73 -9.05 -16.91
N LEU A 507 6.99 -9.66 -17.85
CA LEU A 507 5.77 -10.43 -17.57
C LEU A 507 6.03 -11.89 -17.15
N ARG A 508 7.29 -12.28 -17.00
CA ARG A 508 7.67 -13.65 -16.64
C ARG A 508 7.20 -13.99 -15.22
N THR A 509 6.83 -15.24 -15.01
CA THR A 509 6.36 -15.75 -13.71
C THR A 509 7.40 -15.55 -12.59
N SER A 510 8.68 -15.56 -12.93
CA SER A 510 9.79 -15.35 -11.99
C SER A 510 10.24 -13.89 -11.85
N ALA A 511 9.74 -12.96 -12.67
CA ALA A 511 10.14 -11.56 -12.60
C ALA A 511 9.66 -10.93 -11.29
N ARG A 512 10.55 -10.19 -10.63
CA ARG A 512 10.33 -9.64 -9.28
C ARG A 512 10.80 -8.20 -9.23
N GLY A 513 10.00 -7.34 -8.62
CA GLY A 513 10.41 -6.00 -8.22
C GLY A 513 10.23 -5.81 -6.72
N SER A 514 10.72 -4.68 -6.21
CA SER A 514 10.48 -4.30 -4.83
C SER A 514 10.48 -2.79 -4.64
N ASN A 515 9.72 -2.33 -3.66
CA ASN A 515 9.75 -0.94 -3.23
C ASN A 515 9.37 -0.81 -1.75
N VAL A 516 9.55 0.37 -1.17
CA VAL A 516 9.23 0.62 0.24
C VAL A 516 7.74 0.37 0.50
N PRO A 517 7.35 -0.09 1.72
CA PRO A 517 5.97 -0.49 1.99
C PRO A 517 4.90 0.59 1.76
N SER A 518 5.28 1.88 1.90
CA SER A 518 4.43 3.05 1.70
C SER A 518 4.34 3.52 0.25
N TYR A 519 5.15 2.95 -0.65
CA TYR A 519 5.13 3.32 -2.06
C TYR A 519 3.79 2.95 -2.70
N SER A 520 3.31 3.78 -3.63
CA SER A 520 2.18 3.48 -4.50
C SER A 520 2.35 4.21 -5.83
N CYS A 521 1.80 3.64 -6.90
CA CYS A 521 1.83 4.22 -8.24
C CYS A 521 0.65 3.71 -9.07
N ASN A 522 0.49 4.23 -10.28
CA ASN A 522 -0.66 3.99 -11.16
C ASN A 522 -0.64 2.65 -11.92
N ASP A 523 0.32 1.78 -11.61
CA ASP A 523 0.47 0.47 -12.23
C ASP A 523 0.83 -0.62 -11.20
N LEU A 524 0.56 -0.35 -9.92
CA LEU A 524 0.82 -1.25 -8.80
C LEU A 524 -0.42 -1.38 -7.91
N GLY A 525 -1.00 -2.59 -7.93
CA GLY A 525 -2.15 -3.02 -7.16
C GLY A 525 -1.83 -4.24 -6.31
N PHE A 526 -2.82 -5.12 -6.13
CA PHE A 526 -2.64 -6.37 -5.40
C PHE A 526 -3.77 -7.37 -5.68
N ARG A 527 -3.53 -8.62 -5.30
CA ARG A 527 -4.54 -9.68 -5.19
C ARG A 527 -4.55 -10.27 -3.79
N ILE A 528 -5.57 -11.07 -3.47
CA ILE A 528 -5.77 -11.59 -2.12
C ILE A 528 -5.75 -13.11 -2.06
N VAL A 529 -5.30 -13.63 -0.93
CA VAL A 529 -5.34 -15.04 -0.56
C VAL A 529 -6.23 -15.22 0.66
N CYS A 530 -7.03 -16.29 0.66
CA CYS A 530 -7.74 -16.79 1.84
C CYS A 530 -7.11 -18.13 2.25
N GLU A 531 -6.77 -18.27 3.53
CA GLU A 531 -6.25 -19.53 4.05
C GLU A 531 -7.35 -20.61 4.02
N CYS A 532 -6.97 -21.85 3.72
CA CYS A 532 -7.84 -23.01 3.94
C CYS A 532 -7.88 -23.31 5.45
N GLU A 533 -9.03 -23.75 5.95
CA GLU A 533 -9.15 -24.27 7.33
C GLU A 533 -8.45 -25.62 7.50
#